data_AF-D2HNY4-F1
#
_entry.id   AF-D2HNY4-F1
#
_cell.length_a   1.000
_cell.length_b   1.000
_cell.length_c   1.000
_cell.angle_alpha   90.00
_cell.angle_beta   90.00
_cell.angle_gamma   90.00
#
_symmetry.space_group_name_H-M   'P 1'
#
loop_
_entity.id
_entity.type
_entity.pdbx_description
1 polymer ?
#
loop_
_entity_poly.entity_id
_entity_poly.type
_entity_poly.pdbx_seq_one_letter_code
_entity_poly.pdbx_strand_id
1 'polypeptide(L)'
;QKFHYRNLLLGEHDVPLTCIEQIVTVNDHKRKQKVLGPNQKLKFNPTELIIYCKDFRIVRFRFDESGPESAKKVCLAIAHYSQPTDLQLLFAFEYVGKKYHNSANKINGIPSGGGSGPGGGGVQKTPLFETYSDWDREVKRTGASGWRVCSINEGYMISTCLPEYFVVPSSLADQDLKIFSHSFVGRRMPLWCWSHSNGSALVRMALIKDVLQQRKIDQRICNAITKSHPQRSDVYKSDLDKTLPNIQEIQAAFVKLKQLCVNEPFEETEEKWLSSLENTRWLEYVRAFLKHSAELVYILESRHLSVVLQEEEGRDLSCIVASLVQVMLDPHFRTLTGFQSLIQKEWVMAGYQFLDRCNHLKRSEKESPLFLLFLDATWQLLDQYPAAFEFSETYLAVLYDSTRISLFGTFLFNSPHQRVKQST
;
A
#
# COMPACT_ATOMS: atom_id res chain seq x y z
N GLN A 1 -23.64 -19.60 -8.98
CA GLN A 1 -23.76 -18.85 -7.70
C GLN A 1 -23.57 -17.38 -8.02
N LYS A 2 -24.45 -16.48 -7.57
CA LYS A 2 -24.17 -15.03 -7.64
C LYS A 2 -23.01 -14.77 -6.68
N PHE A 3 -21.89 -14.25 -7.18
CA PHE A 3 -20.78 -13.81 -6.34
C PHE A 3 -21.30 -12.72 -5.40
N HIS A 4 -21.24 -12.95 -4.09
CA HIS A 4 -21.67 -11.98 -3.09
C HIS A 4 -20.46 -11.59 -2.25
N TYR A 5 -19.84 -10.47 -2.60
CA TYR A 5 -18.77 -9.89 -1.81
C TYR A 5 -19.29 -9.47 -0.44
N ARG A 6 -18.66 -9.95 0.63
CA ARG A 6 -18.98 -9.57 2.01
C ARG A 6 -17.74 -8.99 2.69
N ASN A 7 -17.80 -7.72 3.06
CA ASN A 7 -16.81 -7.10 3.94
C ASN A 7 -16.89 -7.79 5.32
N LEU A 8 -15.75 -8.23 5.85
CA LEU A 8 -15.72 -8.99 7.12
C LEU A 8 -15.43 -8.12 8.35
N LEU A 9 -15.14 -6.83 8.15
CA LEU A 9 -14.92 -5.85 9.21
C LEU A 9 -16.17 -5.05 9.56
N LEU A 10 -17.15 -5.03 8.66
CA LEU A 10 -18.35 -4.19 8.75
C LEU A 10 -19.61 -5.02 8.50
N GLY A 11 -20.78 -4.47 8.85
CA GLY A 11 -22.07 -5.06 8.51
C GLY A 11 -22.30 -5.14 7.00
N GLU A 12 -23.23 -5.98 6.57
CA GLU A 12 -23.54 -6.23 5.15
C GLU A 12 -23.86 -4.94 4.38
N HIS A 13 -24.57 -4.01 5.02
CA HIS A 13 -24.99 -2.73 4.44
C HIS A 13 -24.12 -1.54 4.86
N ASP A 14 -23.04 -1.79 5.60
CA ASP A 14 -22.14 -0.73 6.05
C ASP A 14 -21.18 -0.35 4.92
N VAL A 15 -21.14 0.95 4.62
CA VAL A 15 -20.26 1.54 3.61
C VAL A 15 -19.45 2.66 4.27
N PRO A 16 -18.12 2.51 4.43
CA PRO A 16 -17.27 3.60 4.87
C PRO A 16 -17.36 4.75 3.88
N LEU A 17 -17.47 5.97 4.40
CA LEU A 17 -17.54 7.17 3.56
C LEU A 17 -16.33 7.31 2.63
N THR A 18 -15.15 6.87 3.07
CA THR A 18 -13.91 6.82 2.27
C THR A 18 -13.92 5.77 1.14
N CYS A 19 -14.82 4.78 1.24
CA CYS A 19 -15.05 3.78 0.21
C CYS A 19 -16.04 4.26 -0.86
N ILE A 20 -16.87 5.27 -0.57
CA ILE A 20 -17.78 5.84 -1.56
C ILE A 20 -16.96 6.45 -2.69
N GLU A 21 -17.17 5.99 -3.92
CA GLU A 21 -16.54 6.52 -5.12
C GLU A 21 -17.39 7.60 -5.76
N GLN A 22 -18.65 7.27 -6.03
CA GLN A 22 -19.60 8.11 -6.72
C GLN A 22 -20.99 7.93 -6.10
N ILE A 23 -21.73 9.03 -6.04
CA ILE A 23 -23.11 9.05 -5.57
C ILE A 23 -23.99 9.52 -6.72
N VAL A 24 -25.04 8.75 -7.01
CA VAL A 24 -26.04 9.09 -8.02
C VAL A 24 -27.40 9.18 -7.34
N THR A 25 -28.09 10.29 -7.59
CA THR A 25 -29.47 10.51 -7.15
C THR A 25 -30.39 10.35 -8.35
N VAL A 26 -31.48 9.62 -8.18
CA VAL A 26 -32.45 9.33 -9.25
C VAL A 26 -33.84 9.79 -8.81
N ASN A 27 -34.64 10.25 -9.78
CA ASN A 27 -36.07 10.45 -9.65
C ASN A 27 -36.74 9.75 -10.83
N ASP A 28 -37.36 8.61 -10.54
CA ASP A 28 -37.97 7.74 -11.56
C ASP A 28 -39.16 8.41 -12.24
N HIS A 29 -40.00 9.11 -11.47
CA HIS A 29 -41.17 9.80 -11.99
C HIS A 29 -40.82 10.88 -13.02
N LYS A 30 -39.70 11.57 -12.82
CA LYS A 30 -39.22 12.62 -13.74
C LYS A 30 -38.15 12.12 -14.71
N ARG A 31 -37.77 10.83 -14.63
CA ARG A 31 -36.65 10.23 -15.39
C ARG A 31 -35.39 11.08 -15.33
N LYS A 32 -35.06 11.59 -14.13
CA LYS A 32 -33.87 12.41 -13.89
C LYS A 32 -32.87 11.64 -13.05
N GLN A 33 -31.61 11.71 -13.45
CA GLN A 33 -30.49 11.26 -12.63
C GLN A 33 -29.45 12.36 -12.52
N LYS A 34 -28.74 12.39 -11.40
CA LYS A 34 -27.65 13.33 -11.18
C LYS A 34 -26.56 12.70 -10.32
N VAL A 35 -25.33 12.72 -10.83
CA VAL A 35 -24.13 12.50 -10.01
C VAL A 35 -24.01 13.67 -9.04
N LEU A 36 -23.99 13.36 -7.74
CA LEU A 36 -24.02 14.36 -6.68
C LEU A 36 -22.63 14.51 -6.07
N GLY A 37 -22.04 15.68 -6.28
CA GLY A 37 -20.79 16.11 -5.64
C GLY A 37 -21.01 16.94 -4.37
N PRO A 38 -19.92 17.32 -3.69
CA PRO A 38 -19.97 18.09 -2.45
C PRO A 38 -20.49 19.50 -2.75
N ASN A 39 -21.25 20.06 -1.81
CA ASN A 39 -21.82 21.41 -1.89
C ASN A 39 -22.71 21.67 -3.13
N GLN A 40 -23.12 20.63 -3.85
CA GLN A 40 -24.03 20.77 -4.98
C GLN A 40 -25.48 20.83 -4.52
N LYS A 41 -26.29 21.65 -5.19
CA LYS A 41 -27.75 21.68 -4.97
C LYS A 41 -28.43 20.51 -5.70
N LEU A 42 -29.40 19.88 -5.04
CA LEU A 42 -30.30 18.91 -5.67
C LEU A 42 -31.62 19.59 -6.05
N LYS A 43 -31.91 19.66 -7.35
CA LYS A 43 -33.06 20.41 -7.93
C LYS A 43 -34.33 19.56 -8.10
N PHE A 44 -34.33 18.34 -7.59
CA PHE A 44 -35.47 17.43 -7.61
C PHE A 44 -35.50 16.59 -6.33
N ASN A 45 -36.62 15.93 -6.07
CA ASN A 45 -36.78 15.06 -4.91
C ASN A 45 -36.32 13.65 -5.32
N PRO A 46 -35.28 13.08 -4.70
CA PRO A 46 -34.80 11.76 -5.09
C PRO A 46 -35.80 10.68 -4.67
N THR A 47 -36.06 9.72 -5.57
CA THR A 47 -36.77 8.46 -5.26
C THR A 47 -35.79 7.35 -4.91
N GLU A 48 -34.54 7.47 -5.39
CA GLU A 48 -33.48 6.49 -5.17
C GLU A 48 -32.11 7.19 -5.00
N LEU A 49 -31.26 6.56 -4.19
CA LEU A 49 -29.85 6.86 -4.01
C LEU A 49 -29.03 5.62 -4.40
N ILE A 50 -28.12 5.80 -5.35
CA ILE A 50 -27.18 4.77 -5.79
C ILE A 50 -25.77 5.18 -5.36
N ILE A 51 -25.10 4.31 -4.62
CA ILE A 51 -23.74 4.50 -4.13
C ILE A 51 -22.84 3.49 -4.83
N TYR A 52 -21.91 4.00 -5.66
CA TYR A 52 -20.83 3.21 -6.23
C TYR A 52 -19.65 3.24 -5.27
N CYS A 53 -19.18 2.06 -4.88
CA CYS A 53 -18.11 1.90 -3.92
C CYS A 53 -16.82 1.47 -4.62
N LYS A 54 -15.68 1.84 -4.03
CA LYS A 54 -14.36 1.45 -4.53
C LYS A 54 -14.10 -0.06 -4.38
N ASP A 55 -14.86 -0.76 -3.54
CA ASP A 55 -14.76 -2.20 -3.22
C ASP A 55 -15.70 -3.07 -4.07
N PHE A 56 -16.00 -2.66 -5.31
CA PHE A 56 -16.89 -3.36 -6.25
C PHE A 56 -18.37 -3.45 -5.83
N ARG A 57 -18.78 -2.85 -4.70
CA ARG A 57 -20.20 -2.80 -4.33
C ARG A 57 -20.94 -1.65 -5.01
N ILE A 58 -22.16 -1.93 -5.47
CA ILE A 58 -23.19 -0.91 -5.71
C ILE A 58 -24.26 -1.10 -4.64
N VAL A 59 -24.52 -0.05 -3.87
CA VAL A 59 -25.60 -0.04 -2.88
C VAL A 59 -26.71 0.88 -3.36
N ARG A 60 -27.94 0.36 -3.41
CA ARG A 60 -29.14 1.11 -3.85
C ARG A 60 -30.10 1.25 -2.69
N PHE A 61 -30.49 2.48 -2.40
CA PHE A 61 -31.50 2.82 -1.40
C PHE A 61 -32.70 3.44 -2.09
N ARG A 62 -33.89 2.92 -1.81
CA ARG A 62 -35.15 3.51 -2.24
C ARG A 62 -35.77 4.31 -1.10
N PHE A 63 -36.40 5.42 -1.45
CA PHE A 63 -37.02 6.36 -0.53
C PHE A 63 -38.55 6.23 -0.52
N ASP A 64 -39.06 5.00 -0.55
CA ASP A 64 -40.49 4.73 -0.74
C ASP A 64 -41.35 5.24 0.45
N GLU A 65 -40.82 5.21 1.67
CA GLU A 65 -41.52 5.65 2.90
C GLU A 65 -41.06 7.01 3.44
N SER A 66 -40.04 7.62 2.85
CA SER A 66 -39.45 8.85 3.36
C SER A 66 -40.00 10.09 2.65
N GLY A 67 -40.28 11.15 3.41
CA GLY A 67 -40.65 12.45 2.83
C GLY A 67 -39.53 13.02 1.93
N PRO A 68 -39.89 13.79 0.88
CA PRO A 68 -38.94 14.26 -0.14
C PRO A 68 -37.78 15.10 0.42
N GLU A 69 -38.04 15.89 1.45
CA GLU A 69 -37.02 16.71 2.12
C GLU A 69 -36.03 15.85 2.91
N SER A 70 -36.49 14.78 3.56
CA SER A 70 -35.64 13.83 4.29
C SER A 70 -34.70 13.08 3.35
N ALA A 71 -35.24 12.54 2.25
CA ALA A 71 -34.46 11.86 1.22
C ALA A 71 -33.37 12.78 0.64
N LYS A 72 -33.74 14.02 0.31
CA LYS A 72 -32.81 15.05 -0.16
C LYS A 72 -31.73 15.38 0.87
N LYS A 73 -32.09 15.51 2.15
CA LYS A 73 -31.16 15.78 3.25
C LYS A 73 -30.13 14.66 3.40
N VAL A 74 -30.55 13.40 3.34
CA VAL A 74 -29.65 12.23 3.40
C VAL A 74 -28.68 12.23 2.23
N CYS A 75 -29.17 12.39 1.00
CA CYS A 75 -28.31 12.43 -0.20
C CYS A 75 -27.26 13.54 -0.12
N LEU A 76 -27.66 14.74 0.29
CA LEU A 76 -26.75 15.89 0.41
C LEU A 76 -25.72 15.68 1.54
N ALA A 77 -26.14 15.10 2.67
CA ALA A 77 -25.24 14.79 3.78
C ALA A 77 -24.16 13.77 3.37
N ILE A 78 -24.56 12.66 2.74
CA ILE A 78 -23.60 11.64 2.26
C ILE A 78 -22.65 12.23 1.22
N ALA A 79 -23.15 13.05 0.28
CA ALA A 79 -22.31 13.72 -0.71
C ALA A 79 -21.31 14.72 -0.11
N HIS A 80 -21.68 15.39 0.99
CA HIS A 80 -20.79 16.29 1.71
C HIS A 80 -19.71 15.51 2.47
N TYR A 81 -20.08 14.54 3.30
CA TYR A 81 -19.14 13.85 4.20
C TYR A 81 -18.29 12.77 3.53
N SER A 82 -18.68 12.27 2.34
CA SER A 82 -17.87 11.33 1.55
C SER A 82 -16.66 11.97 0.85
N GLN A 83 -16.52 13.29 0.91
CA GLN A 83 -15.45 14.03 0.27
C GLN A 83 -14.75 14.98 1.25
N PRO A 84 -14.02 14.43 2.25
CA PRO A 84 -13.33 15.22 3.25
C PRO A 84 -12.30 16.15 2.60
N THR A 85 -12.31 17.42 3.02
CA THR A 85 -11.41 18.45 2.48
C THR A 85 -10.06 18.51 3.17
N ASP A 86 -9.88 17.81 4.28
CA ASP A 86 -8.65 17.75 5.05
C ASP A 86 -8.50 16.34 5.65
N LEU A 87 -7.26 15.95 5.90
CA LEU A 87 -6.91 14.71 6.57
C LEU A 87 -7.57 14.59 7.96
N GLN A 88 -7.64 15.70 8.72
CA GLN A 88 -8.23 15.74 10.07
C GLN A 88 -9.74 15.47 10.08
N LEU A 89 -10.41 15.56 8.93
CA LEU A 89 -11.83 15.24 8.78
C LEU A 89 -12.07 13.75 8.53
N LEU A 90 -11.01 12.94 8.39
CA LEU A 90 -11.15 11.51 8.31
C LEU A 90 -11.55 10.93 9.68
N PHE A 91 -12.46 9.96 9.66
CA PHE A 91 -13.02 9.35 10.86
C PHE A 91 -11.96 8.80 11.82
N ALA A 92 -10.80 8.37 11.30
CA ALA A 92 -9.70 7.86 12.11
C ALA A 92 -9.24 8.85 13.19
N PHE A 93 -9.20 10.16 12.91
CA PHE A 93 -8.75 11.16 13.90
C PHE A 93 -9.76 11.33 15.04
N GLU A 94 -11.05 11.31 14.73
CA GLU A 94 -12.10 11.31 15.75
C GLU A 94 -12.11 10.01 16.55
N TYR A 95 -11.98 8.86 15.88
CA TYR A 95 -11.98 7.55 16.51
C TYR A 95 -10.78 7.37 17.45
N VAL A 96 -9.58 7.69 16.98
CA VAL A 96 -8.34 7.69 17.75
C VAL A 96 -8.45 8.72 18.90
N GLY A 97 -8.89 9.94 18.62
CA GLY A 97 -9.07 10.97 19.64
C GLY A 97 -10.01 10.54 20.77
N LYS A 98 -11.14 9.89 20.46
CA LYS A 98 -12.07 9.33 21.45
C LYS A 98 -11.48 8.16 22.22
N LYS A 99 -10.65 7.32 21.58
CA LYS A 99 -10.02 6.14 22.22
C LYS A 99 -8.83 6.50 23.12
N TYR A 100 -8.08 7.55 22.79
CA TYR A 100 -6.94 8.02 23.59
C TYR A 100 -7.37 8.99 24.70
N HIS A 101 -8.44 9.78 24.52
CA HIS A 101 -8.94 10.68 25.57
C HIS A 101 -9.99 10.06 26.51
N ASN A 102 -10.66 8.96 26.12
CA ASN A 102 -11.51 8.19 27.03
C ASN A 102 -10.74 7.00 27.62
N SER A 103 -9.98 7.24 28.70
CA SER A 103 -9.27 6.21 29.48
C SER A 103 -10.16 5.17 30.17
N ALA A 104 -11.47 5.11 29.89
CA ALA A 104 -12.42 4.27 30.61
C ALA A 104 -12.82 2.97 29.89
N ASN A 105 -12.60 2.81 28.58
CA ASN A 105 -13.06 1.62 27.85
C ASN A 105 -11.88 0.82 27.26
N LYS A 106 -11.39 -0.15 28.05
CA LYS A 106 -10.65 -1.30 27.52
C LYS A 106 -11.62 -2.17 26.73
N ILE A 107 -11.39 -2.36 25.43
CA ILE A 107 -12.09 -3.36 24.62
C ILE A 107 -11.03 -4.27 23.97
N ASN A 108 -11.19 -5.58 24.18
CA ASN A 108 -10.38 -6.71 23.69
C ASN A 108 -8.97 -6.91 24.28
N GLY A 109 -8.76 -6.59 25.56
CA GLY A 109 -7.59 -7.11 26.31
C GLY A 109 -6.20 -6.68 25.80
N ILE A 110 -6.10 -5.83 24.79
CA ILE A 110 -4.83 -5.29 24.29
C ILE A 110 -4.71 -3.85 24.82
N PRO A 111 -3.68 -3.54 25.63
CA PRO A 111 -3.46 -2.18 26.13
C PRO A 111 -3.27 -1.20 24.97
N SER A 112 -4.04 -0.11 24.99
CA SER A 112 -3.73 1.10 24.22
C SER A 112 -2.50 1.75 24.85
N GLY A 113 -1.42 1.82 24.08
CA GLY A 113 -0.13 2.34 24.52
C GLY A 113 0.96 1.34 24.16
N GLY A 114 2.08 1.84 23.64
CA GLY A 114 3.34 1.10 23.64
C GLY A 114 3.72 0.78 25.08
N GLY A 115 3.16 -0.30 25.62
CA GLY A 115 3.35 -0.74 26.98
C GLY A 115 4.43 -1.80 27.03
N SER A 116 5.64 -1.37 27.34
CA SER A 116 6.60 -2.12 28.15
C SER A 116 5.95 -2.42 29.50
N GLY A 117 5.19 -3.50 29.58
CA GLY A 117 4.66 -4.07 30.81
C GLY A 117 5.30 -5.45 31.06
N PRO A 118 5.86 -5.72 32.24
CA PRO A 118 6.51 -6.99 32.51
C PRO A 118 5.44 -8.03 32.89
N GLY A 119 5.22 -9.02 32.04
CA GLY A 119 4.44 -10.21 32.38
C GLY A 119 3.28 -10.52 31.43
N GLY A 120 3.49 -11.50 30.55
CA GLY A 120 2.45 -12.10 29.71
C GLY A 120 3.09 -12.81 28.51
N GLY A 121 2.80 -14.10 28.32
CA GLY A 121 3.48 -15.01 27.39
C GLY A 121 3.67 -14.52 25.95
N GLY A 122 4.77 -14.97 25.34
CA GLY A 122 5.32 -14.50 24.07
C GLY A 122 4.43 -14.70 22.84
N VAL A 123 3.51 -13.76 22.61
CA VAL A 123 3.00 -13.47 21.28
C VAL A 123 4.06 -12.61 20.58
N GLN A 124 4.62 -13.09 19.47
CA GLN A 124 5.56 -12.28 18.69
C GLN A 124 4.85 -11.01 18.19
N LYS A 125 5.26 -9.87 18.75
CA LYS A 125 4.73 -8.56 18.38
C LYS A 125 5.30 -8.14 17.02
N THR A 126 4.43 -7.68 16.12
CA THR A 126 4.82 -7.17 14.80
C THR A 126 5.80 -6.00 14.93
N PRO A 127 7.00 -6.08 14.35
CA PRO A 127 7.95 -4.98 14.32
C PRO A 127 7.37 -3.77 13.58
N LEU A 128 7.44 -2.59 14.20
CA LEU A 128 6.91 -1.35 13.61
C LEU A 128 7.93 -0.61 12.74
N PHE A 129 9.22 -0.95 12.86
CA PHE A 129 10.32 -0.31 12.11
C PHE A 129 10.43 1.21 12.36
N GLU A 130 9.98 1.66 13.53
CA GLU A 130 10.00 3.07 13.95
C GLU A 130 11.28 3.41 14.75
N THR A 131 11.96 2.39 15.29
CA THR A 131 13.16 2.59 16.12
C THR A 131 14.39 1.96 15.48
N TYR A 132 15.58 2.47 15.82
CA TYR A 132 16.85 1.85 15.45
C TYR A 132 16.89 0.34 15.75
N SER A 133 16.39 -0.05 16.92
CA SER A 133 16.41 -1.45 17.38
C SER A 133 15.53 -2.36 16.54
N ASP A 134 14.45 -1.86 15.93
CA ASP A 134 13.61 -2.66 15.04
C ASP A 134 14.39 -3.05 13.77
N TRP A 135 15.07 -2.08 13.16
CA TRP A 135 15.90 -2.31 11.98
C TRP A 135 17.10 -3.21 12.28
N ASP A 136 17.76 -3.02 13.42
CA ASP A 136 18.89 -3.84 13.84
C ASP A 136 18.49 -5.31 14.05
N ARG A 137 17.31 -5.57 14.64
CA ARG A 137 16.78 -6.94 14.77
C ARG A 137 16.54 -7.60 13.42
N GLU A 138 16.05 -6.87 12.43
CA GLU A 138 15.81 -7.41 11.08
C GLU A 138 17.10 -7.66 10.30
N VAL A 139 18.10 -6.79 10.45
CA VAL A 139 19.47 -7.01 9.95
C VAL A 139 20.07 -8.28 10.54
N LYS A 140 19.89 -8.50 11.85
CA LYS A 140 20.35 -9.72 12.53
C LYS A 140 19.60 -10.97 12.08
N ARG A 141 18.26 -10.89 11.94
CA ARG A 141 17.42 -12.00 11.49
C ARG A 141 17.84 -12.51 10.10
N THR A 142 18.18 -11.59 9.20
CA THR A 142 18.59 -11.89 7.83
C THR A 142 20.10 -12.17 7.67
N GLY A 143 20.89 -12.05 8.75
CA GLY A 143 22.35 -12.27 8.70
C GLY A 143 23.11 -11.23 7.88
N ALA A 144 22.56 -10.03 7.69
CA ALA A 144 23.07 -8.98 6.82
C ALA A 144 24.29 -8.23 7.40
N SER A 145 25.38 -8.93 7.70
CA SER A 145 26.56 -8.41 8.42
C SER A 145 27.32 -7.28 7.70
N GLY A 146 27.21 -7.19 6.38
CA GLY A 146 27.76 -6.09 5.57
C GLY A 146 26.94 -4.79 5.60
N TRP A 147 25.86 -4.75 6.38
CA TRP A 147 24.88 -3.67 6.44
C TRP A 147 24.75 -3.11 7.86
N ARG A 148 24.39 -1.84 7.97
CA ARG A 148 24.21 -1.14 9.25
C ARG A 148 22.94 -0.30 9.25
N VAL A 149 22.35 -0.14 10.43
CA VAL A 149 21.30 0.86 10.65
C VAL A 149 21.93 2.26 10.65
N CYS A 150 21.25 3.17 9.98
CA CYS A 150 21.62 4.54 9.72
C CYS A 150 20.59 5.47 10.39
N SER A 151 21.07 6.47 11.13
CA SER A 151 20.24 7.46 11.83
C SER A 151 20.40 8.87 11.26
N ILE A 152 20.99 9.03 10.06
CA ILE A 152 21.19 10.37 9.47
C ILE A 152 19.89 11.13 9.23
N ASN A 153 18.76 10.42 9.14
CA ASN A 153 17.45 10.98 8.90
C ASN A 153 16.58 11.04 10.18
N GLU A 154 17.17 10.87 11.36
CA GLU A 154 16.49 11.14 12.64
C GLU A 154 15.94 12.57 12.64
N GLY A 155 14.69 12.74 13.09
CA GLY A 155 13.96 14.00 12.98
C GLY A 155 13.61 14.41 11.54
N TYR A 156 13.72 13.50 10.56
CA TYR A 156 13.49 13.74 9.13
C TYR A 156 14.38 14.84 8.52
N MET A 157 15.57 15.03 9.08
CA MET A 157 16.50 16.11 8.72
C MET A 157 17.01 16.03 7.28
N ILE A 158 16.99 14.85 6.65
CA ILE A 158 17.48 14.65 5.28
C ILE A 158 16.33 14.54 4.30
N SER A 159 15.35 13.67 4.56
CA SER A 159 14.20 13.41 3.70
C SER A 159 12.94 13.14 4.52
N THR A 160 11.88 13.88 4.23
CA THR A 160 10.53 13.65 4.76
C THR A 160 9.81 12.47 4.11
N CYS A 161 10.44 11.84 3.11
CA CYS A 161 9.89 10.69 2.40
C CYS A 161 10.51 9.37 2.88
N LEU A 162 11.64 9.39 3.58
CA LEU A 162 12.28 8.21 4.19
C LEU A 162 11.89 8.06 5.67
N PRO A 163 12.02 6.85 6.24
CA PRO A 163 11.93 6.67 7.69
C PRO A 163 13.12 7.33 8.40
N GLU A 164 13.00 7.58 9.71
CA GLU A 164 14.07 8.17 10.52
C GLU A 164 15.30 7.27 10.59
N TYR A 165 15.05 5.97 10.70
CA TYR A 165 16.05 4.92 10.69
C TYR A 165 15.87 4.03 9.47
N PHE A 166 16.98 3.68 8.83
CA PHE A 166 16.99 2.77 7.69
C PHE A 166 18.34 2.08 7.57
N VAL A 167 18.47 1.09 6.68
CA VAL A 167 19.67 0.27 6.57
C VAL A 167 20.43 0.56 5.27
N VAL A 168 21.76 0.68 5.38
CA VAL A 168 22.70 1.01 4.29
C VAL A 168 23.94 0.11 4.37
N PRO A 169 24.75 0.00 3.29
CA PRO A 169 26.02 -0.73 3.36
C PRO A 169 26.94 -0.12 4.42
N SER A 170 27.58 -0.94 5.25
CA SER A 170 28.45 -0.48 6.34
C SER A 170 29.64 0.36 5.86
N SER A 171 30.06 0.15 4.60
CA SER A 171 31.15 0.89 3.97
C SER A 171 30.79 2.31 3.48
N LEU A 172 29.50 2.69 3.45
CA LEU A 172 29.08 4.06 3.16
C LEU A 172 29.09 4.86 4.46
N ALA A 173 29.83 5.97 4.48
CA ALA A 173 29.85 6.88 5.62
C ALA A 173 28.61 7.80 5.62
N ASP A 174 28.18 8.23 6.80
CA ASP A 174 27.04 9.16 6.94
C ASP A 174 27.28 10.49 6.22
N GLN A 175 28.53 10.97 6.21
CA GLN A 175 28.89 12.19 5.48
C GLN A 175 28.71 12.05 3.96
N ASP A 176 29.10 10.91 3.40
CA ASP A 176 28.88 10.58 1.99
C ASP A 176 27.37 10.57 1.67
N LEU A 177 26.57 9.91 2.51
CA LEU A 177 25.12 9.83 2.34
C LEU A 177 24.45 11.22 2.40
N LYS A 178 24.85 12.07 3.35
CA LYS A 178 24.34 13.45 3.45
C LYS A 178 24.60 14.23 2.16
N ILE A 179 25.81 14.13 1.59
CA ILE A 179 26.17 14.78 0.34
C ILE A 179 25.34 14.21 -0.82
N PHE A 180 25.32 12.88 -0.98
CA PHE A 180 24.64 12.24 -2.12
C PHE A 180 23.12 12.41 -2.08
N SER A 181 22.53 12.57 -0.89
CA SER A 181 21.08 12.71 -0.70
C SER A 181 20.46 13.78 -1.62
N HIS A 182 21.17 14.89 -1.85
CA HIS A 182 20.71 16.00 -2.69
C HIS A 182 20.52 15.62 -4.16
N SER A 183 21.25 14.61 -4.63
CA SER A 183 21.23 14.13 -6.00
C SER A 183 20.14 13.10 -6.26
N PHE A 184 19.47 12.57 -5.23
CA PHE A 184 18.35 11.64 -5.39
C PHE A 184 17.00 12.36 -5.51
N VAL A 185 16.11 11.83 -6.35
CA VAL A 185 14.70 12.22 -6.35
C VAL A 185 14.11 11.96 -4.95
N GLY A 186 13.38 12.94 -4.41
CA GLY A 186 12.84 12.89 -3.04
C GLY A 186 13.90 12.74 -1.93
N ARG A 187 15.19 12.91 -2.25
CA ARG A 187 16.34 12.58 -1.38
C ARG A 187 16.29 11.13 -0.88
N ARG A 188 15.74 10.23 -1.68
CA ARG A 188 15.57 8.81 -1.35
C ARG A 188 16.80 8.01 -1.77
N MET A 189 17.79 8.05 -0.90
CA MET A 189 19.03 7.30 -1.00
C MET A 189 18.77 5.78 -1.00
N PRO A 190 19.77 4.94 -1.35
CA PRO A 190 19.64 3.49 -1.31
C PRO A 190 19.14 3.00 0.04
N LEU A 191 18.07 2.20 0.00
CA LEU A 191 17.42 1.59 1.14
C LEU A 191 17.56 0.07 1.03
N TRP A 192 18.24 -0.55 1.98
CA TRP A 192 18.26 -2.00 2.08
C TRP A 192 16.85 -2.53 2.38
N CYS A 193 16.44 -3.56 1.65
CA CYS A 193 15.17 -4.23 1.84
C CYS A 193 15.38 -5.56 2.55
N TRP A 194 16.32 -6.38 2.05
CA TRP A 194 16.52 -7.74 2.55
C TRP A 194 17.88 -8.30 2.11
N SER A 195 18.35 -9.34 2.79
CA SER A 195 19.54 -10.10 2.40
C SER A 195 19.28 -11.59 2.43
N HIS A 196 19.81 -12.27 1.41
CA HIS A 196 19.82 -13.71 1.34
C HIS A 196 21.00 -14.30 2.12
N SER A 197 20.86 -15.56 2.55
CA SER A 197 21.90 -16.30 3.28
C SER A 197 23.21 -16.46 2.49
N ASN A 198 23.17 -16.41 1.15
CA ASN A 198 24.36 -16.41 0.29
C ASN A 198 25.12 -15.07 0.27
N GLY A 199 24.58 -14.03 0.91
CA GLY A 199 25.17 -12.69 0.98
C GLY A 199 24.61 -11.68 -0.05
N SER A 200 23.79 -12.12 -0.99
CA SER A 200 23.10 -11.24 -1.94
C SER A 200 22.11 -10.34 -1.21
N ALA A 201 21.98 -9.10 -1.65
CA ALA A 201 21.08 -8.13 -1.04
C ALA A 201 20.10 -7.54 -2.05
N LEU A 202 18.88 -7.29 -1.60
CA LEU A 202 17.86 -6.54 -2.31
C LEU A 202 17.82 -5.11 -1.79
N VAL A 203 17.93 -4.14 -2.70
CA VAL A 203 18.05 -2.72 -2.37
C VAL A 203 17.08 -1.93 -3.24
N ARG A 204 16.42 -0.92 -2.67
CA ARG A 204 15.63 0.07 -3.42
C ARG A 204 16.40 1.37 -3.53
N MET A 205 16.31 2.03 -4.68
CA MET A 205 16.99 3.29 -4.92
C MET A 205 16.16 4.18 -5.85
N ALA A 206 15.93 5.43 -5.47
CA ALA A 206 15.33 6.40 -6.36
C ALA A 206 16.30 6.81 -7.48
N LEU A 207 15.80 7.45 -8.54
CA LEU A 207 16.68 7.97 -9.59
C LEU A 207 17.60 9.08 -9.08
N ILE A 208 18.81 9.13 -9.65
CA ILE A 208 19.76 10.22 -9.43
C ILE A 208 19.45 11.30 -10.46
N LYS A 209 18.91 12.44 -10.02
CA LYS A 209 18.51 13.57 -10.89
C LYS A 209 19.69 14.43 -11.36
N ASP A 210 20.83 14.35 -10.67
CA ASP A 210 22.05 15.06 -11.06
C ASP A 210 22.80 14.27 -12.13
N VAL A 211 22.57 14.61 -13.41
CA VAL A 211 23.15 13.92 -14.57
C VAL A 211 24.68 13.97 -14.57
N LEU A 212 25.29 15.04 -14.05
CA LEU A 212 26.75 15.19 -14.03
C LEU A 212 27.40 14.27 -12.99
N GLN A 213 26.75 14.09 -11.84
CA GLN A 213 27.25 13.24 -10.77
C GLN A 213 26.72 11.81 -10.80
N GLN A 214 25.70 11.54 -11.62
CA GLN A 214 25.00 10.25 -11.69
C GLN A 214 25.96 9.07 -11.75
N ARG A 215 26.89 9.06 -12.72
CA ARG A 215 27.83 7.95 -12.90
C ARG A 215 28.74 7.74 -11.69
N LYS A 216 29.20 8.83 -11.06
CA LYS A 216 30.08 8.78 -9.89
C LYS A 216 29.36 8.25 -8.66
N ILE A 217 28.16 8.75 -8.40
CA ILE A 217 27.32 8.35 -7.26
C ILE A 217 26.89 6.89 -7.43
N ASP A 218 26.46 6.52 -8.63
CA ASP A 218 26.04 5.15 -8.95
C ASP A 218 27.18 4.15 -8.75
N GLN A 219 28.38 4.46 -9.25
CA GLN A 219 29.57 3.64 -9.02
C GLN A 219 29.91 3.52 -7.53
N ARG A 220 29.81 4.62 -6.77
CA ARG A 220 30.11 4.63 -5.33
C ARG A 220 29.15 3.72 -4.56
N ILE A 221 27.87 3.75 -4.90
CA ILE A 221 26.83 2.92 -4.28
C ILE A 221 26.99 1.46 -4.67
N CYS A 222 27.16 1.16 -5.96
CA CYS A 222 27.36 -0.21 -6.43
C CYS A 222 28.61 -0.82 -5.78
N ASN A 223 29.72 -0.08 -5.72
CA ASN A 223 30.93 -0.53 -5.03
C ASN A 223 30.69 -0.82 -3.53
N ALA A 224 29.83 -0.06 -2.87
CA ALA A 224 29.51 -0.28 -1.47
C ALA A 224 28.62 -1.51 -1.25
N ILE A 225 27.68 -1.77 -2.16
CA ILE A 225 26.84 -2.98 -2.17
C ILE A 225 27.69 -4.21 -2.51
N THR A 226 28.60 -4.13 -3.49
CA THR A 226 29.59 -5.17 -3.75
C THR A 226 30.43 -5.46 -2.51
N LYS A 227 30.86 -4.43 -1.77
CA LYS A 227 31.62 -4.61 -0.52
C LYS A 227 30.82 -5.25 0.62
N SER A 228 29.49 -5.15 0.63
CA SER A 228 28.67 -5.80 1.66
C SER A 228 28.43 -7.29 1.36
N HIS A 229 28.65 -7.73 0.12
CA HIS A 229 28.60 -9.14 -0.26
C HIS A 229 29.90 -9.87 0.18
N PRO A 230 29.83 -11.02 0.88
CA PRO A 230 31.03 -11.74 1.35
C PRO A 230 32.01 -12.11 0.23
N GLN A 231 31.48 -12.51 -0.93
CA GLN A 231 32.27 -12.83 -2.13
C GLN A 231 32.52 -11.63 -3.05
N ARG A 232 32.08 -10.42 -2.68
CA ARG A 232 32.17 -9.22 -3.51
C ARG A 232 31.60 -9.40 -4.92
N SER A 233 30.44 -10.05 -5.01
CA SER A 233 29.72 -10.23 -6.26
C SER A 233 29.30 -8.90 -6.87
N ASP A 234 29.12 -8.91 -8.19
CA ASP A 234 28.57 -7.78 -8.93
C ASP A 234 27.13 -7.46 -8.52
N VAL A 235 26.69 -6.26 -8.93
CA VAL A 235 25.34 -5.75 -8.66
C VAL A 235 24.53 -5.75 -9.95
N TYR A 236 23.36 -6.38 -9.90
CA TYR A 236 22.36 -6.29 -10.96
C TYR A 236 21.40 -5.13 -10.69
N LYS A 237 21.16 -4.27 -11.68
CA LYS A 237 20.25 -3.13 -11.55
C LYS A 237 19.02 -3.37 -12.41
N SER A 238 17.84 -3.28 -11.78
CA SER A 238 16.56 -3.43 -12.44
C SER A 238 15.85 -2.08 -12.50
N ASP A 239 15.70 -1.53 -13.70
CA ASP A 239 14.97 -0.29 -13.96
C ASP A 239 13.47 -0.61 -14.13
N LEU A 240 12.70 -0.37 -13.06
CA LEU A 240 11.30 -0.76 -13.00
C LEU A 240 10.41 0.09 -13.91
N ASP A 241 10.75 1.38 -14.08
CA ASP A 241 10.01 2.31 -14.94
C ASP A 241 10.05 1.88 -16.42
N LYS A 242 11.11 1.16 -16.83
CA LYS A 242 11.25 0.60 -18.17
C LYS A 242 10.67 -0.80 -18.33
N THR A 243 10.54 -1.55 -17.23
CA THR A 243 10.25 -2.98 -17.28
C THR A 243 8.79 -3.30 -16.97
N LEU A 244 8.13 -2.45 -16.18
CA LEU A 244 6.80 -2.69 -15.65
C LEU A 244 5.82 -1.59 -16.10
N PRO A 245 4.50 -1.88 -16.14
CA PRO A 245 3.49 -0.88 -16.47
C PRO A 245 3.49 0.25 -15.44
N ASN A 246 3.26 1.47 -15.90
CA ASN A 246 3.25 2.64 -15.03
C ASN A 246 1.96 2.73 -14.20
N ILE A 247 1.96 3.66 -13.24
CA ILE A 247 0.87 3.85 -12.27
C ILE A 247 -0.48 4.12 -12.94
N GLN A 248 -0.50 4.89 -14.03
CA GLN A 248 -1.71 5.27 -14.78
C GLN A 248 -2.25 4.09 -15.58
N GLU A 249 -1.39 3.29 -16.20
CA GLU A 249 -1.78 2.05 -16.89
C GLU A 249 -2.46 1.07 -15.92
N ILE A 250 -1.87 0.88 -14.74
CA ILE A 250 -2.42 -0.01 -13.70
C ILE A 250 -3.77 0.51 -13.20
N GLN A 251 -3.91 1.82 -12.96
CA GLN A 251 -5.18 2.43 -12.57
C GLN A 251 -6.25 2.24 -13.66
N ALA A 252 -5.90 2.45 -14.93
CA ALA A 252 -6.82 2.28 -16.05
C ALA A 252 -7.27 0.81 -16.19
N ALA A 253 -6.36 -0.15 -16.00
CA ALA A 253 -6.68 -1.58 -16.01
C ALA A 253 -7.67 -1.95 -14.90
N PHE A 254 -7.47 -1.43 -13.69
CA PHE A 254 -8.37 -1.67 -12.57
C PHE A 254 -9.75 -1.04 -12.75
N VAL A 255 -9.83 0.18 -13.32
CA VAL A 255 -11.12 0.80 -13.64
C VAL A 255 -11.91 -0.07 -14.61
N LYS A 256 -11.26 -0.62 -15.65
CA LYS A 256 -11.90 -1.56 -16.59
C LYS A 256 -12.34 -2.85 -15.91
N LEU A 257 -11.49 -3.46 -15.09
CA LEU A 257 -11.83 -4.67 -14.33
C LEU A 257 -13.04 -4.43 -13.44
N LYS A 258 -13.06 -3.33 -12.69
CA LYS A 258 -14.18 -2.98 -11.83
C LYS A 258 -15.46 -2.79 -12.62
N GLN A 259 -15.42 -2.07 -13.74
CA GLN A 259 -16.59 -1.93 -14.61
C GLN A 259 -17.12 -3.28 -15.08
N LEU A 260 -16.22 -4.18 -15.48
CA LEU A 260 -16.57 -5.53 -15.92
C LEU A 260 -17.24 -6.35 -14.79
N CYS A 261 -16.72 -6.30 -13.56
CA CYS A 261 -17.25 -7.05 -12.43
C CYS A 261 -18.55 -6.49 -11.84
N VAL A 262 -18.81 -5.19 -12.01
CA VAL A 262 -19.92 -4.47 -11.37
C VAL A 262 -21.17 -4.37 -12.25
N ASN A 263 -21.01 -4.52 -13.57
CA ASN A 263 -22.15 -4.58 -14.47
C ASN A 263 -22.98 -5.85 -14.18
N GLU A 264 -24.26 -5.69 -13.82
CA GLU A 264 -25.15 -6.84 -13.65
C GLU A 264 -25.33 -7.57 -15.00
N PRO A 265 -25.19 -8.90 -15.07
CA PRO A 265 -25.15 -9.64 -16.33
C PRO A 265 -26.54 -10.14 -16.74
N PHE A 266 -26.76 -10.46 -18.02
CA PHE A 266 -27.31 -11.80 -18.37
C PHE A 266 -27.33 -12.23 -19.86
N GLU A 267 -26.48 -11.74 -20.76
CA GLU A 267 -26.39 -12.33 -22.13
C GLU A 267 -24.96 -12.38 -22.72
N GLU A 268 -23.91 -12.25 -21.90
CA GLU A 268 -22.54 -12.44 -22.40
C GLU A 268 -22.16 -13.92 -22.35
N THR A 269 -21.74 -14.45 -23.51
CA THR A 269 -21.14 -15.78 -23.59
C THR A 269 -19.81 -15.78 -22.81
N GLU A 270 -19.41 -16.95 -22.32
CA GLU A 270 -18.13 -17.12 -21.61
C GLU A 270 -16.93 -16.58 -22.42
N GLU A 271 -16.92 -16.82 -23.73
CA GLU A 271 -15.88 -16.30 -24.64
C GLU A 271 -15.80 -14.76 -24.64
N LYS A 272 -16.96 -14.08 -24.63
CA LYS A 272 -17.01 -12.62 -24.55
C LYS A 272 -16.52 -12.13 -23.20
N TRP A 273 -16.89 -12.81 -22.11
CA TRP A 273 -16.41 -12.47 -20.78
C TRP A 273 -14.88 -12.59 -20.68
N LEU A 274 -14.30 -13.70 -21.14
CA LEU A 274 -12.85 -13.91 -21.13
C LEU A 274 -12.13 -12.88 -21.99
N SER A 275 -12.66 -12.55 -23.17
CA SER A 275 -12.14 -11.50 -24.03
C SER A 275 -12.21 -10.12 -23.35
N SER A 276 -13.32 -9.80 -22.70
CA SER A 276 -13.50 -8.57 -21.92
C SER A 276 -12.53 -8.49 -20.75
N LEU A 277 -12.30 -9.60 -20.04
CA LEU A 277 -11.33 -9.71 -18.95
C LEU A 277 -9.90 -9.49 -19.45
N GLU A 278 -9.52 -10.11 -20.56
CA GLU A 278 -8.21 -9.90 -21.20
C GLU A 278 -8.02 -8.42 -21.58
N ASN A 279 -9.06 -7.78 -22.14
CA ASN A 279 -9.06 -6.37 -22.51
C ASN A 279 -8.90 -5.40 -21.31
N THR A 280 -9.10 -5.86 -20.07
CA THR A 280 -8.78 -5.08 -18.87
C THR A 280 -7.28 -4.94 -18.66
N ARG A 281 -6.47 -5.92 -19.11
CA ARG A 281 -5.03 -6.08 -18.82
C ARG A 281 -4.66 -6.30 -17.36
N TRP A 282 -5.62 -6.44 -16.45
CA TRP A 282 -5.31 -6.61 -15.02
C TRP A 282 -4.46 -7.85 -14.76
N LEU A 283 -4.88 -9.01 -15.28
CA LEU A 283 -4.14 -10.27 -15.12
C LEU A 283 -2.80 -10.26 -15.88
N GLU A 284 -2.70 -9.50 -16.98
CA GLU A 284 -1.43 -9.29 -17.68
C GLU A 284 -0.42 -8.58 -16.77
N TYR A 285 -0.86 -7.56 -16.03
CA TYR A 285 -0.02 -6.83 -15.10
C TYR A 285 0.30 -7.65 -13.85
N VAL A 286 -0.65 -8.39 -13.27
CA VAL A 286 -0.35 -9.36 -12.18
C VAL A 286 0.77 -10.32 -12.62
N ARG A 287 0.65 -10.90 -13.83
CA ARG A 287 1.66 -11.78 -14.42
C ARG A 287 3.00 -11.07 -14.61
N ALA A 288 3.02 -9.82 -15.10
CA ALA A 288 4.24 -9.07 -15.34
C ALA A 288 5.04 -8.86 -14.05
N PHE A 289 4.38 -8.46 -12.96
CA PHE A 289 5.06 -8.28 -11.66
C PHE A 289 5.54 -9.60 -11.05
N LEU A 290 4.75 -10.68 -11.16
CA LEU A 290 5.17 -12.01 -10.69
C LEU A 290 6.37 -12.54 -11.48
N LYS A 291 6.32 -12.45 -12.81
CA LYS A 291 7.41 -12.88 -13.69
C LYS A 291 8.69 -12.11 -13.40
N HIS A 292 8.62 -10.79 -13.34
CA HIS A 292 9.78 -9.94 -13.06
C HIS A 292 10.37 -10.25 -11.68
N SER A 293 9.52 -10.41 -10.66
CA SER A 293 9.98 -10.76 -9.31
C SER A 293 10.66 -12.14 -9.28
N ALA A 294 10.12 -13.13 -9.99
CA ALA A 294 10.71 -14.46 -10.10
C ALA A 294 12.07 -14.44 -10.83
N GLU A 295 12.23 -13.59 -11.86
CA GLU A 295 13.52 -13.38 -12.52
C GLU A 295 14.55 -12.80 -11.53
N LEU A 296 14.17 -11.81 -10.71
CA LEU A 296 15.06 -11.25 -9.69
C LEU A 296 15.39 -12.25 -8.56
N VAL A 297 14.45 -13.12 -8.21
CA VAL A 297 14.70 -14.25 -7.32
C VAL A 297 15.80 -15.15 -7.89
N TYR A 298 15.76 -15.49 -9.18
CA TYR A 298 16.84 -16.25 -9.83
C TYR A 298 18.18 -15.51 -9.79
N ILE A 299 18.19 -14.18 -9.97
CA ILE A 299 19.42 -13.37 -9.86
C ILE A 299 20.01 -13.44 -8.44
N LEU A 300 19.18 -13.30 -7.39
CA LEU A 300 19.61 -13.33 -6.00
C LEU A 300 20.03 -14.74 -5.56
N GLU A 301 19.21 -15.75 -5.84
CA GLU A 301 19.35 -17.11 -5.33
C GLU A 301 20.36 -17.93 -6.13
N SER A 302 20.26 -17.90 -7.47
CA SER A 302 21.04 -18.79 -8.33
C SER A 302 22.30 -18.16 -8.90
N ARG A 303 22.29 -16.83 -9.14
CA ARG A 303 23.49 -16.10 -9.63
C ARG A 303 24.30 -15.43 -8.52
N HIS A 304 23.78 -15.39 -7.30
CA HIS A 304 24.42 -14.79 -6.13
C HIS A 304 24.83 -13.32 -6.38
N LEU A 305 23.96 -12.56 -7.05
CA LEU A 305 24.16 -11.14 -7.29
C LEU A 305 23.20 -10.33 -6.42
N SER A 306 23.70 -9.24 -5.83
CA SER A 306 22.83 -8.25 -5.21
C SER A 306 22.01 -7.52 -6.28
N VAL A 307 20.77 -7.19 -5.96
CA VAL A 307 19.82 -6.53 -6.86
C VAL A 307 19.47 -5.14 -6.34
N VAL A 308 19.58 -4.14 -7.22
CA VAL A 308 19.08 -2.78 -7.00
C VAL A 308 17.83 -2.54 -7.84
N LEU A 309 16.70 -2.32 -7.19
CA LEU A 309 15.46 -1.85 -7.79
C LEU A 309 15.54 -0.34 -7.95
N GLN A 310 15.50 0.14 -9.19
CA GLN A 310 15.47 1.55 -9.53
C GLN A 310 14.08 1.94 -10.03
N GLU A 311 13.58 3.06 -9.53
CA GLU A 311 12.31 3.67 -9.89
C GLU A 311 12.44 5.18 -9.62
N GLU A 312 11.67 6.03 -10.31
CA GLU A 312 11.72 7.49 -10.17
C GLU A 312 11.78 7.96 -8.71
N GLU A 313 10.74 7.68 -7.91
CA GLU A 313 10.72 7.97 -6.47
C GLU A 313 11.11 6.77 -5.60
N GLY A 314 11.21 5.55 -6.13
CA GLY A 314 11.59 4.35 -5.37
C GLY A 314 10.63 4.04 -4.21
N ARG A 315 9.32 4.16 -4.43
CA ARG A 315 8.28 3.93 -3.42
C ARG A 315 6.88 3.61 -3.96
N ASP A 316 6.78 3.20 -5.22
CA ASP A 316 5.53 2.70 -5.81
C ASP A 316 5.73 1.25 -6.30
N LEU A 317 6.15 1.06 -7.54
CA LEU A 317 6.38 -0.24 -8.17
C LEU A 317 7.44 -1.05 -7.41
N SER A 318 8.46 -0.36 -6.89
CA SER A 318 9.53 -0.98 -6.10
C SER A 318 9.01 -1.60 -4.80
N CYS A 319 7.92 -1.11 -4.22
CA CYS A 319 7.29 -1.72 -3.04
C CYS A 319 6.69 -3.09 -3.38
N ILE A 320 6.06 -3.22 -4.55
CA ILE A 320 5.49 -4.49 -5.02
C ILE A 320 6.61 -5.50 -5.24
N VAL A 321 7.60 -5.15 -6.06
CA VAL A 321 8.69 -6.06 -6.44
C VAL A 321 9.52 -6.45 -5.21
N ALA A 322 9.86 -5.49 -4.33
CA ALA A 322 10.61 -5.80 -3.12
C ALA A 322 9.85 -6.76 -2.19
N SER A 323 8.52 -6.61 -2.10
CA SER A 323 7.68 -7.46 -1.27
C SER A 323 7.52 -8.85 -1.87
N LEU A 324 7.28 -8.97 -3.18
CA LEU A 324 7.11 -10.28 -3.85
C LEU A 324 8.38 -11.11 -3.81
N VAL A 325 9.55 -10.52 -4.08
CA VAL A 325 10.85 -11.20 -3.97
C VAL A 325 11.04 -11.76 -2.55
N GLN A 326 10.70 -10.96 -1.53
CA GLN A 326 10.79 -11.37 -0.12
C GLN A 326 9.80 -12.48 0.25
N VAL A 327 8.55 -12.42 -0.22
CA VAL A 327 7.55 -13.49 -0.02
C VAL A 327 8.01 -14.81 -0.67
N MET A 328 8.61 -14.74 -1.86
CA MET A 328 9.12 -15.90 -2.60
C MET A 328 10.34 -16.54 -1.91
N LEU A 329 11.26 -15.74 -1.35
CA LEU A 329 12.53 -16.22 -0.81
C LEU A 329 12.54 -16.53 0.69
N ASP A 330 11.77 -15.78 1.50
CA ASP A 330 11.87 -15.85 2.96
C ASP A 330 10.57 -16.39 3.59
N PRO A 331 10.58 -17.63 4.12
CA PRO A 331 9.42 -18.22 4.78
C PRO A 331 8.87 -17.38 5.94
N HIS A 332 9.69 -16.53 6.58
CA HIS A 332 9.21 -15.63 7.62
C HIS A 332 8.06 -14.76 7.12
N PHE A 333 8.17 -14.21 5.90
CA PHE A 333 7.15 -13.33 5.35
C PHE A 333 5.88 -14.04 4.86
N ARG A 334 5.83 -15.37 4.95
CA ARG A 334 4.63 -16.18 4.71
C ARG A 334 3.88 -16.55 6.00
N THR A 335 4.40 -16.14 7.16
CA THR A 335 3.69 -16.16 8.44
C THR A 335 2.81 -14.91 8.61
N LEU A 336 1.82 -14.93 9.50
CA LEU A 336 0.97 -13.78 9.83
C LEU A 336 1.81 -12.60 10.32
N THR A 337 2.63 -12.80 11.35
CA THR A 337 3.47 -11.71 11.91
C THR A 337 4.52 -11.24 10.91
N GLY A 338 5.11 -12.15 10.13
CA GLY A 338 6.09 -11.77 9.11
C GLY A 338 5.46 -11.01 7.95
N PHE A 339 4.28 -11.40 7.46
CA PHE A 339 3.63 -10.64 6.39
C PHE A 339 3.20 -9.24 6.87
N GLN A 340 2.76 -9.12 8.13
CA GLN A 340 2.52 -7.81 8.74
C GLN A 340 3.81 -6.98 8.84
N SER A 341 4.93 -7.59 9.24
CA SER A 341 6.22 -6.91 9.31
C SER A 341 6.72 -6.47 7.93
N LEU A 342 6.47 -7.28 6.89
CA LEU A 342 6.77 -6.96 5.50
C LEU A 342 5.99 -5.73 5.04
N ILE A 343 4.68 -5.69 5.26
CA ILE A 343 3.85 -4.53 4.90
C ILE A 343 4.32 -3.27 5.63
N GLN A 344 4.59 -3.41 6.93
CA GLN A 344 5.06 -2.31 7.75
C GLN A 344 6.42 -1.78 7.24
N LYS A 345 7.35 -2.65 6.87
CA LYS A 345 8.69 -2.26 6.36
C LYS A 345 8.63 -1.72 4.93
N GLU A 346 8.08 -2.49 4.00
CA GLU A 346 8.21 -2.26 2.56
C GLU A 346 7.20 -1.24 2.02
N TRP A 347 6.10 -0.99 2.73
CA TRP A 347 5.05 -0.07 2.31
C TRP A 347 4.95 1.13 3.24
N VAL A 348 4.68 0.89 4.53
CA VAL A 348 4.41 1.97 5.49
C VAL A 348 5.68 2.79 5.75
N MET A 349 6.74 2.13 6.22
CA MET A 349 8.01 2.80 6.56
C MET A 349 8.80 3.21 5.33
N ALA A 350 8.65 2.50 4.22
CA ALA A 350 9.22 2.92 2.95
C ALA A 350 8.60 4.21 2.40
N GLY A 351 7.44 4.63 2.91
CA GLY A 351 6.76 5.85 2.50
C GLY A 351 5.94 5.70 1.21
N TYR A 352 5.31 4.54 1.01
CA TYR A 352 4.26 4.37 0.00
C TYR A 352 3.12 5.37 0.25
N GLN A 353 2.60 5.95 -0.82
CA GLN A 353 1.67 7.08 -0.76
C GLN A 353 0.22 6.63 -0.52
N PHE A 354 -0.09 5.94 0.58
CA PHE A 354 -1.42 5.37 0.81
C PHE A 354 -2.55 6.40 0.70
N LEU A 355 -2.40 7.61 1.27
CA LEU A 355 -3.43 8.65 1.24
C LEU A 355 -3.78 9.05 -0.20
N ASP A 356 -2.77 9.23 -1.05
CA ASP A 356 -2.93 9.65 -2.44
C ASP A 356 -3.36 8.49 -3.34
N ARG A 357 -2.81 7.29 -3.14
CA ARG A 357 -3.09 6.09 -3.93
C ARG A 357 -4.47 5.52 -3.65
N CYS A 358 -4.92 5.57 -2.40
CA CYS A 358 -6.29 5.20 -2.02
C CYS A 358 -7.29 6.36 -2.22
N ASN A 359 -6.81 7.57 -2.55
CA ASN A 359 -7.60 8.75 -2.84
C ASN A 359 -8.67 9.05 -1.77
N HIS A 360 -8.25 9.08 -0.49
CA HIS A 360 -9.18 9.33 0.64
C HIS A 360 -9.69 10.77 0.68
N LEU A 361 -8.91 11.73 0.17
CA LEU A 361 -9.30 13.14 0.11
C LEU A 361 -9.96 13.55 -1.22
N LYS A 362 -10.19 12.59 -2.14
CA LYS A 362 -10.87 12.84 -3.43
C LYS A 362 -10.23 13.94 -4.30
N ARG A 363 -8.90 14.01 -4.25
CA ARG A 363 -8.09 15.07 -4.88
C ARG A 363 -6.90 14.55 -5.68
N SER A 364 -6.65 13.25 -5.64
CA SER A 364 -5.43 12.68 -6.20
C SER A 364 -5.67 12.19 -7.62
N GLU A 365 -4.97 12.79 -8.58
CA GLU A 365 -4.79 12.25 -9.93
C GLU A 365 -3.85 11.02 -9.94
N LYS A 366 -3.24 10.72 -8.78
CA LYS A 366 -2.34 9.59 -8.57
C LYS A 366 -3.03 8.41 -7.87
N GLU A 367 -4.36 8.30 -7.92
CA GLU A 367 -5.08 7.11 -7.47
C GLU A 367 -4.58 5.90 -8.26
N SER A 368 -4.23 4.81 -7.56
CA SER A 368 -3.76 3.58 -8.19
C SER A 368 -3.84 2.39 -7.24
N PRO A 369 -4.25 1.21 -7.71
CA PRO A 369 -4.48 0.03 -6.88
C PRO A 369 -3.20 -0.80 -6.68
N LEU A 370 -2.02 -0.18 -6.58
CA LEU A 370 -0.74 -0.91 -6.50
C LEU A 370 -0.68 -1.87 -5.31
N PHE A 371 -1.24 -1.48 -4.16
CA PHE A 371 -1.33 -2.38 -3.01
C PHE A 371 -2.28 -3.56 -3.27
N LEU A 372 -3.40 -3.34 -3.98
CA LEU A 372 -4.26 -4.45 -4.41
C LEU A 372 -3.51 -5.37 -5.38
N LEU A 373 -2.77 -4.81 -6.34
CA LEU A 373 -1.99 -5.58 -7.31
C LEU A 373 -0.97 -6.49 -6.60
N PHE A 374 -0.33 -5.98 -5.54
CA PHE A 374 0.53 -6.78 -4.68
C PHE A 374 -0.23 -7.90 -3.94
N LEU A 375 -1.41 -7.61 -3.38
CA LEU A 375 -2.21 -8.61 -2.68
C LEU A 375 -2.76 -9.68 -3.63
N ASP A 376 -3.16 -9.30 -4.85
CA ASP A 376 -3.57 -10.23 -5.91
C ASP A 376 -2.38 -11.12 -6.31
N ALA A 377 -1.22 -10.54 -6.61
CA ALA A 377 -0.01 -11.32 -6.89
C ALA A 377 0.38 -12.26 -5.74
N THR A 378 0.21 -11.83 -4.48
CA THR A 378 0.42 -12.69 -3.30
C THR A 378 -0.63 -13.80 -3.23
N TRP A 379 -1.89 -13.51 -3.56
CA TRP A 379 -2.95 -14.51 -3.65
C TRP A 379 -2.65 -15.55 -4.74
N GLN A 380 -2.12 -15.15 -5.91
CA GLN A 380 -1.69 -16.10 -6.95
C GLN A 380 -0.63 -17.09 -6.42
N LEU A 381 0.30 -16.63 -5.56
CA LEU A 381 1.29 -17.50 -4.93
C LEU A 381 0.67 -18.40 -3.86
N LEU A 382 -0.27 -17.86 -3.08
CA LEU A 382 -1.01 -18.61 -2.06
C LEU A 382 -1.86 -19.72 -2.68
N ASP A 383 -2.56 -19.44 -3.79
CA ASP A 383 -3.39 -20.41 -4.50
C ASP A 383 -2.56 -21.55 -5.11
N GLN A 384 -1.39 -21.23 -5.68
CA GLN A 384 -0.46 -22.23 -6.20
C GLN A 384 0.24 -23.04 -5.10
N TYR A 385 0.47 -22.45 -3.93
CA TYR A 385 1.24 -23.07 -2.84
C TYR A 385 0.55 -22.90 -1.47
N PRO A 386 -0.66 -23.45 -1.27
CA PRO A 386 -1.48 -23.15 -0.08
C PRO A 386 -0.83 -23.58 1.24
N ALA A 387 -0.08 -24.69 1.24
CA ALA A 387 0.65 -25.17 2.42
C ALA A 387 1.87 -24.30 2.80
N ALA A 388 2.25 -23.36 1.94
CA ALA A 388 3.43 -22.52 2.12
C ALA A 388 3.13 -21.23 2.91
N PHE A 389 1.85 -20.92 3.16
CA PHE A 389 1.37 -19.70 3.81
C PHE A 389 0.57 -20.02 5.07
N GLU A 390 0.77 -19.23 6.12
CA GLU A 390 0.01 -19.35 7.38
C GLU A 390 -1.37 -18.67 7.28
N PHE A 391 -1.49 -17.67 6.41
CA PHE A 391 -2.72 -16.90 6.23
C PHE A 391 -3.51 -17.35 4.99
N SER A 392 -4.78 -16.99 4.93
CA SER A 392 -5.70 -17.35 3.84
C SER A 392 -6.01 -16.18 2.91
N GLU A 393 -6.75 -16.45 1.83
CA GLU A 393 -7.35 -15.41 0.98
C GLU A 393 -8.20 -14.40 1.79
N THR A 394 -8.86 -14.88 2.85
CA THR A 394 -9.70 -14.06 3.72
C THR A 394 -8.89 -12.99 4.41
N TYR A 395 -7.67 -13.31 4.84
CA TYR A 395 -6.76 -12.37 5.47
C TYR A 395 -6.35 -11.26 4.47
N LEU A 396 -6.02 -11.63 3.23
CA LEU A 396 -5.66 -10.67 2.18
C LEU A 396 -6.83 -9.74 1.84
N ALA A 397 -8.05 -10.27 1.76
CA ALA A 397 -9.26 -9.47 1.52
C ALA A 397 -9.52 -8.47 2.68
N VAL A 398 -9.44 -8.92 3.93
CA VAL A 398 -9.61 -8.06 5.12
C VAL A 398 -8.54 -6.98 5.19
N LEU A 399 -7.30 -7.32 4.84
CA LEU A 399 -6.21 -6.37 4.77
C LEU A 399 -6.48 -5.29 3.70
N TYR A 400 -6.96 -5.68 2.53
CA TYR A 400 -7.34 -4.72 1.50
C TYR A 400 -8.48 -3.80 1.96
N ASP A 401 -9.53 -4.37 2.55
CA ASP A 401 -10.64 -3.60 3.12
C ASP A 401 -10.15 -2.58 4.15
N SER A 402 -9.18 -2.94 4.98
CA SER A 402 -8.63 -2.05 6.00
C SER A 402 -7.94 -0.81 5.42
N THR A 403 -7.47 -0.85 4.16
CA THR A 403 -6.95 0.34 3.46
C THR A 403 -8.06 1.33 3.09
N ARG A 404 -9.32 0.88 3.02
CA ARG A 404 -10.48 1.69 2.64
C ARG A 404 -11.24 2.21 3.84
N ILE A 405 -11.10 1.53 4.97
CA ILE A 405 -11.71 1.89 6.24
C ILE A 405 -10.76 2.84 6.96
N SER A 406 -11.10 4.13 7.01
CA SER A 406 -10.34 5.11 7.80
C SER A 406 -10.66 4.98 9.29
N LEU A 407 -10.37 3.81 9.86
CA LEU A 407 -10.45 3.50 11.29
C LEU A 407 -9.06 3.36 11.90
N PHE A 408 -8.12 2.81 11.12
CA PHE A 408 -6.75 2.52 11.56
C PHE A 408 -5.77 3.50 10.93
N GLY A 409 -4.76 3.94 11.70
CA GLY A 409 -3.73 4.87 11.23
C GLY A 409 -2.71 4.28 10.25
N THR A 410 -2.69 2.96 10.06
CA THR A 410 -1.64 2.27 9.30
C THR A 410 -1.54 2.75 7.85
N PHE A 411 -2.68 2.95 7.18
CA PHE A 411 -2.75 3.24 5.74
C PHE A 411 -3.29 4.64 5.43
N LEU A 412 -3.09 5.62 6.33
CA LEU A 412 -3.67 6.97 6.19
C LEU A 412 -2.71 8.05 5.70
N PHE A 413 -1.43 7.72 5.53
CA PHE A 413 -0.38 8.72 5.32
C PHE A 413 0.47 8.38 4.09
N ASN A 414 1.10 9.40 3.51
CA ASN A 414 2.00 9.27 2.38
C ASN A 414 3.47 9.07 2.77
N SER A 415 3.81 9.24 4.05
CA SER A 415 5.13 8.95 4.60
C SER A 415 5.11 8.82 6.12
N PRO A 416 6.15 8.22 6.72
CA PRO A 416 6.33 8.22 8.18
C PRO A 416 6.38 9.63 8.78
N HIS A 417 7.02 10.59 8.10
CA HIS A 417 7.03 11.98 8.52
C HIS A 417 5.63 12.59 8.61
N GLN A 418 4.78 12.35 7.59
CA GLN A 418 3.41 12.87 7.62
C GLN A 418 2.61 12.24 8.77
N ARG A 419 2.82 10.94 9.04
CA ARG A 419 2.22 10.26 10.20
C ARG A 419 2.61 10.96 11.50
N VAL A 420 3.90 11.19 11.75
CA VAL A 420 4.38 11.85 12.97
C VAL A 420 3.79 13.25 13.08
N LYS A 421 3.90 14.07 12.03
CA LYS A 421 3.43 15.46 12.01
C LYS A 421 1.92 15.60 12.30
N GLN A 422 1.11 14.62 11.94
CA GLN A 422 -0.35 14.65 12.08
C GLN A 422 -0.84 13.91 13.33
N SER A 423 0.06 13.17 14.01
CA SER A 423 -0.26 12.44 15.25
C SER A 423 0.08 13.26 16.50
N THR A 424 0.92 14.29 16.37
CA THR A 424 1.11 15.42 17.30
C THR A 424 0.14 16.53 17.00
#